data_AF-I9UP92-F1
#
_entry.id   AF-I9UP92-F1
#
_cell.length_a   1.000
_cell.length_b   1.000
_cell.length_c   1.000
_cell.angle_alpha   90.00
_cell.angle_beta   90.00
_cell.angle_gamma   90.00
#
_symmetry.space_group_name_H-M   'P 1'
#
loop_
_entity.id
_entity.type
_entity.pdbx_description
1 polymer ?
#
loop_
_entity_poly.entity_id
_entity_poly.type
_entity_poly.pdbx_seq_one_letter_code
_entity_poly.pdbx_strand_id
1 'polypeptide(L)'
;MLEIELKKKFTKDLKKHILNQKIELEVFDLVVESLRNQIPLDKRFKDHALVGTYKGCRECHIKPDVLLVYRVKNNVLTLVRLGNHSELFCKSPTPLIMFKPIAHQLPPFFRGKV
;
A
#
# COMPACT_ATOMS: atom_id res chain seq x y z
N MET A 1 26.80 -5.28 5.44
CA MET A 1 25.50 -4.64 5.67
C MET A 1 25.06 -3.94 4.41
N LEU A 2 23.78 -4.04 4.06
CA LEU A 2 23.18 -3.28 2.98
C LEU A 2 23.06 -1.79 3.35
N GLU A 3 23.09 -0.92 2.34
CA GLU A 3 22.77 0.49 2.49
C GLU A 3 21.25 0.69 2.53
N ILE A 4 20.73 1.55 3.40
CA ILE A 4 19.28 1.75 3.55
C ILE A 4 18.86 2.99 2.77
N GLU A 5 17.95 2.82 1.80
CA GLU A 5 17.33 3.93 1.08
C GLU A 5 15.85 4.03 1.45
N LEU A 6 15.41 5.21 1.90
CA LEU A 6 14.01 5.47 2.26
C LEU A 6 13.32 6.27 1.15
N LYS A 7 12.17 5.77 0.64
CA LYS A 7 11.34 6.57 -0.26
C LYS A 7 10.58 7.67 0.49
N LYS A 8 10.34 8.80 -0.18
CA LYS A 8 9.55 9.92 0.37
C LYS A 8 8.12 9.54 0.78
N LYS A 9 7.54 8.52 0.12
CA LYS A 9 6.22 7.98 0.49
C LYS A 9 6.31 7.15 1.77
N PHE A 10 7.32 6.28 1.85
CA PHE A 10 7.60 5.47 3.03
C PHE A 10 7.74 6.31 4.30
N THR A 11 8.47 7.43 4.27
CA THR A 11 8.62 8.29 5.46
C THR A 11 7.31 8.93 5.92
N LYS A 12 6.39 9.23 5.00
CA LYS A 12 5.04 9.72 5.35
C LYS A 12 4.19 8.60 5.93
N ASP A 13 4.20 7.44 5.29
CA ASP A 13 3.46 6.27 5.73
C ASP A 13 3.91 5.84 7.15
N LEU A 14 5.23 5.71 7.36
CA LEU A 14 5.82 5.37 8.66
C LEU A 14 5.35 6.32 9.78
N LYS A 15 5.43 7.64 9.57
CA LYS A 15 4.94 8.63 10.55
C LYS A 15 3.47 8.42 10.90
N LYS A 16 2.61 8.20 9.90
CA LYS A 16 1.18 7.95 10.08
C LYS A 16 0.93 6.69 10.93
N HIS A 17 1.66 5.62 10.69
CA HIS A 17 1.48 4.38 11.44
C HIS A 17 2.07 4.42 12.85
N ILE A 18 3.17 5.15 13.07
CA ILE A 18 3.72 5.45 14.40
C ILE A 18 2.70 6.27 15.22
N LEU A 19 2.15 7.33 14.64
CA LEU A 19 1.13 8.18 15.27
C LEU A 19 -0.10 7.39 15.70
N ASN A 20 -0.53 6.44 14.86
CA ASN A 20 -1.67 5.57 15.17
C ASN A 20 -1.31 4.38 16.09
N GLN A 21 -0.08 4.32 16.63
CA GLN A 21 0.44 3.21 17.46
C GLN A 21 0.27 1.82 16.80
N LYS A 22 0.19 1.80 15.47
CA LYS A 22 0.01 0.56 14.70
C LYS A 22 1.31 -0.20 14.50
N ILE A 23 2.45 0.38 14.85
CA ILE A 23 3.78 -0.23 14.70
C ILE A 23 4.54 -0.07 16.00
N GLU A 24 5.16 -1.16 16.45
CA GLU A 24 6.20 -1.12 17.47
C GLU A 24 7.53 -0.86 16.77
N LEU A 25 8.19 0.24 17.14
CA LEU A 25 9.47 0.64 16.56
C LEU A 25 10.54 -0.46 16.77
N GLU A 26 10.51 -1.13 17.92
CA GLU A 26 11.42 -2.23 18.23
C GLU A 26 11.33 -3.37 17.21
N VAL A 27 10.12 -3.83 16.90
CA VAL A 27 9.90 -4.91 15.92
C VAL A 27 10.31 -4.45 14.51
N PHE A 28 10.01 -3.19 14.17
CA PHE A 28 10.42 -2.61 12.89
C PHE A 28 11.94 -2.57 12.76
N ASP A 29 12.65 -2.08 13.78
CA ASP A 29 14.11 -1.96 13.78
C ASP A 29 14.77 -3.34 13.69
N LEU A 30 14.26 -4.34 14.43
CA LEU A 30 14.74 -5.73 14.35
C LEU A 30 14.59 -6.31 12.93
N VAL A 31 13.46 -6.06 12.27
CA VAL A 31 13.23 -6.51 10.89
C VAL A 31 14.18 -5.81 9.93
N VAL A 32 14.32 -4.49 10.03
CA VAL A 32 15.22 -3.71 9.16
C VAL A 32 16.67 -4.13 9.36
N GLU A 33 17.11 -4.36 10.59
CA GLU A 33 18.46 -4.82 10.89
C GLU A 33 18.72 -6.23 10.34
N SER A 34 17.76 -7.14 10.49
CA SER A 34 17.82 -8.48 9.89
C SER A 34 17.95 -8.40 8.37
N LEU A 35 17.11 -7.59 7.72
CA LEU A 35 17.16 -7.35 6.28
C LEU A 35 18.50 -6.73 5.86
N ARG A 36 19.01 -5.76 6.62
CA ARG A 36 20.30 -5.09 6.37
C ARG A 36 21.47 -6.06 6.45
N ASN A 37 21.40 -7.04 7.33
CA ASN A 37 22.39 -8.10 7.49
C ASN A 37 22.18 -9.27 6.51
N GLN A 38 21.17 -9.21 5.64
CA GLN A 38 20.77 -10.31 4.75
C GLN A 38 20.43 -11.59 5.53
N ILE A 39 19.97 -11.44 6.78
CA ILE A 39 19.52 -12.53 7.62
C ILE A 39 18.08 -12.85 7.20
N PRO A 40 17.75 -14.13 6.93
CA PRO A 40 16.38 -14.51 6.60
C PRO A 40 15.46 -14.22 7.77
N LEU A 41 14.32 -13.57 7.48
CA LEU A 41 13.29 -13.30 8.47
C LEU A 41 12.59 -14.59 8.91
N ASP A 42 12.13 -14.57 10.15
CA ASP A 42 11.35 -15.66 10.72
C ASP A 42 10.04 -15.88 9.96
N LYS A 43 9.52 -17.11 9.97
CA LYS A 43 8.27 -17.47 9.25
C LYS A 43 7.05 -16.64 9.70
N ARG A 44 7.12 -16.07 10.91
CA ARG A 44 6.10 -15.18 11.48
C ARG A 44 5.86 -13.92 10.64
N PHE A 45 6.92 -13.39 10.02
CA PHE A 45 6.86 -12.19 9.20
C PHE A 45 6.33 -12.47 7.79
N LYS A 46 6.10 -13.74 7.42
CA LYS A 46 5.57 -14.15 6.10
C LYS A 46 6.22 -13.40 4.93
N ASP A 47 7.55 -13.31 4.96
CA ASP A 47 8.30 -12.67 3.87
C ASP A 47 8.05 -13.42 2.56
N HIS A 48 7.56 -12.70 1.55
CA HIS A 48 7.33 -13.26 0.23
C HIS A 48 7.54 -12.23 -0.87
N ALA A 49 7.86 -12.73 -2.06
CA ALA A 49 8.04 -11.89 -3.24
C ALA A 49 6.68 -11.44 -3.78
N LEU A 50 6.56 -10.15 -4.07
CA LEU A 50 5.36 -9.59 -4.70
C LEU A 50 5.35 -9.84 -6.20
N VAL A 51 4.14 -10.04 -6.72
CA VAL A 51 3.86 -10.27 -8.13
C VAL A 51 3.09 -9.09 -8.76
N GLY A 52 3.03 -9.03 -10.09
CA GLY A 52 2.30 -7.98 -10.82
C GLY A 52 3.01 -6.63 -10.82
N THR A 53 2.31 -5.55 -10.44
CA THR A 53 2.83 -4.17 -10.46
C THR A 53 4.08 -3.98 -9.62
N TYR A 54 4.23 -4.78 -8.56
CA TYR A 54 5.38 -4.73 -7.64
C TYR A 54 6.42 -5.82 -7.93
N LYS A 55 6.49 -6.32 -9.17
CA LYS A 55 7.46 -7.35 -9.56
C LYS A 55 8.90 -6.96 -9.17
N GLY A 56 9.54 -7.84 -8.39
CA GLY A 56 10.89 -7.61 -7.87
C GLY A 56 10.96 -6.84 -6.55
N CYS A 57 9.80 -6.53 -5.94
CA CYS A 57 9.70 -6.16 -4.53
C CYS A 57 9.38 -7.40 -3.69
N ARG A 58 9.69 -7.32 -2.41
CA ARG A 58 9.29 -8.29 -1.39
C ARG A 58 8.40 -7.58 -0.37
N GLU A 59 7.54 -8.34 0.28
CA GLU A 59 6.78 -7.85 1.41
C GLU A 59 6.94 -8.73 2.63
N CYS A 60 6.91 -8.10 3.81
CA CYS A 60 6.90 -8.77 5.10
C CYS A 60 5.88 -8.11 6.04
N HIS A 61 5.24 -8.92 6.87
CA HIS A 61 4.28 -8.51 7.88
C HIS A 61 5.00 -8.13 9.17
N ILE A 62 5.06 -6.84 9.50
CA ILE A 62 5.59 -6.38 10.79
C ILE A 62 4.57 -6.59 11.91
N LYS A 63 3.29 -6.42 11.57
CA LYS A 63 2.13 -6.70 12.41
C LYS A 63 1.10 -7.46 11.57
N PRO A 64 0.09 -8.10 12.18
CA PRO A 64 -0.92 -8.87 11.44
C PRO A 64 -1.57 -8.05 10.31
N ASP A 65 -1.76 -6.76 10.55
CA ASP A 65 -2.39 -5.81 9.62
C ASP A 65 -1.40 -4.89 8.88
N VAL A 66 -0.10 -4.89 9.22
CA VAL A 66 0.88 -3.92 8.69
C VAL A 66 1.96 -4.62 7.88
N LEU A 67 2.04 -4.24 6.61
CA LEU A 67 2.96 -4.78 5.62
C LEU A 67 4.04 -3.76 5.28
N LEU A 68 5.28 -4.23 5.24
CA LEU A 68 6.42 -3.49 4.74
C LEU A 68 6.79 -4.01 3.36
N VAL A 69 6.75 -3.12 2.36
CA VAL A 69 7.20 -3.42 1.00
C VAL A 69 8.60 -2.85 0.82
N TYR A 70 9.54 -3.74 0.51
CA TYR A 70 10.94 -3.40 0.33
C TYR A 70 11.51 -4.04 -0.94
N ARG A 71 12.66 -3.54 -1.36
CA ARG A 71 13.41 -4.08 -2.49
C ARG A 71 14.89 -4.09 -2.16
N VAL A 72 15.56 -5.19 -2.46
CA VAL A 72 17.02 -5.28 -2.36
C VAL A 72 17.57 -5.24 -3.78
N LYS A 73 18.42 -4.25 -4.09
CA LYS A 73 19.10 -4.14 -5.39
C LYS A 73 20.46 -3.48 -5.19
N ASN A 74 21.51 -4.00 -5.85
CA ASN A 74 22.86 -3.42 -5.84
C ASN A 74 23.41 -3.15 -4.42
N ASN A 75 23.21 -4.09 -3.48
CA ASN A 75 23.55 -3.92 -2.07
C ASN A 75 22.83 -2.79 -1.32
N VAL A 76 21.73 -2.27 -1.89
CA VAL A 76 20.86 -1.27 -1.27
C VAL A 76 19.52 -1.92 -0.92
N LEU A 77 19.11 -1.78 0.34
CA LEU A 77 17.78 -2.06 0.86
C LEU A 77 16.92 -0.80 0.71
N THR A 78 16.07 -0.78 -0.31
CA THR A 78 15.11 0.30 -0.53
C THR A 78 13.78 0.00 0.16
N LEU A 79 13.40 0.81 1.13
CA LEU A 79 12.07 0.77 1.73
C LEU A 79 11.09 1.58 0.87
N VAL A 80 10.19 0.87 0.20
CA VAL A 80 9.34 1.44 -0.85
C VAL A 80 8.07 2.04 -0.24
N ARG A 81 7.34 1.23 0.52
CA ARG A 81 6.01 1.55 1.06
C ARG A 81 5.78 0.79 2.37
N LEU A 82 4.96 1.37 3.23
CA LEU A 82 4.47 0.74 4.44
C LEU A 82 2.96 1.00 4.49
N GLY A 83 2.17 -0.01 4.85
CA GLY A 83 0.73 0.17 4.94
C GLY A 83 -0.01 -1.11 5.26
N ASN A 84 -1.32 -0.99 5.45
CA ASN A 84 -2.18 -2.17 5.56
C ASN A 84 -2.47 -2.77 4.18
N HIS A 85 -2.97 -4.01 4.16
CA HIS A 85 -3.35 -4.69 2.92
C HIS A 85 -4.31 -3.83 2.07
N SER A 86 -5.27 -3.16 2.72
CA SER A 86 -6.19 -2.25 2.04
C SER A 86 -5.50 -1.01 1.45
N GLU A 87 -4.52 -0.42 2.13
CA GLU A 87 -3.83 0.79 1.63
C GLU A 87 -2.83 0.48 0.50
N LEU A 88 -2.32 -0.74 0.46
CA LEU A 88 -1.34 -1.17 -0.54
C LEU A 88 -1.99 -1.87 -1.76
N PHE A 89 -3.03 -2.67 -1.54
CA PHE A 89 -3.63 -3.53 -2.56
C PHE A 89 -5.09 -3.23 -2.90
N CYS A 90 -5.84 -2.54 -2.02
CA CYS A 90 -7.17 -2.08 -2.39
C CYS A 90 -7.02 -0.88 -3.33
N LYS A 91 -6.85 -1.17 -4.62
CA LYS A 91 -7.22 -0.23 -5.68
C LYS A 91 -8.70 0.05 -5.44
N SER A 92 -9.03 1.25 -4.97
CA SER A 92 -10.40 1.72 -5.12
C SER A 92 -10.75 1.55 -6.60
N PRO A 93 -11.87 0.88 -6.96
CA PRO A 93 -12.46 1.18 -8.23
C PRO A 93 -12.65 2.70 -8.23
N THR A 94 -12.17 3.32 -9.30
CA THR A 94 -12.50 4.71 -9.69
C THR A 94 -13.87 5.11 -9.16
N PRO A 95 -14.05 6.35 -8.67
CA PRO A 95 -15.37 6.79 -8.24
C PRO A 95 -16.33 6.47 -9.37
N LEU A 96 -17.33 5.63 -9.10
CA LEU A 96 -18.48 5.53 -9.97
C LEU A 96 -18.96 6.96 -10.10
N ILE A 97 -18.64 7.55 -11.25
CA ILE A 97 -19.22 8.79 -11.73
C ILE A 97 -20.69 8.44 -11.81
N MET A 98 -21.42 8.69 -10.72
CA MET A 98 -22.86 8.64 -10.70
C MET A 98 -23.30 9.71 -11.68
N PHE A 99 -23.67 9.23 -12.87
CA PHE A 99 -24.43 9.86 -13.92
C PHE A 99 -24.82 11.32 -13.63
N LYS A 100 -24.25 12.25 -14.42
CA LYS A 100 -24.95 13.51 -14.71
C LYS A 100 -26.38 13.16 -15.15
N PRO A 101 -27.44 13.77 -14.58
CA PRO A 101 -28.76 13.62 -15.14
C PRO A 101 -28.73 14.26 -16.54
N ILE A 102 -28.86 13.41 -17.55
CA ILE A 102 -29.14 13.86 -18.92
C ILE A 102 -30.55 14.45 -18.86
N ALA A 103 -30.64 15.77 -18.89
CA ALA A 103 -31.87 16.48 -19.19
C ALA A 103 -32.27 16.10 -20.62
N HIS A 104 -33.03 15.02 -20.77
CA HIS A 104 -33.77 14.77 -22.00
C HIS A 104 -35.15 15.39 -21.86
N GLN A 105 -35.29 16.46 -22.64
CA GLN A 105 -36.50 17.18 -23.00
C GLN A 105 -37.75 16.30 -22.95
N LEU A 106 -38.71 16.71 -22.12
CA LEU A 106 -40.11 16.36 -22.29
C LEU A 106 -40.56 16.81 -23.69
N PRO A 107 -41.17 15.94 -24.51
CA PRO A 107 -41.72 16.37 -25.78
C PRO A 107 -42.95 17.26 -25.54
N PRO A 108 -43.20 18.26 -26.40
CA PRO A 108 -44.41 19.05 -26.35
C PRO A 108 -45.58 18.24 -26.92
N PHE A 109 -46.78 18.49 -26.40
CA PHE A 109 -48.07 18.23 -27.05
C PHE A 109 -48.51 16.76 -27.21
N PHE A 110 -49.64 16.40 -26.59
CA PHE A 110 -50.82 16.13 -27.40
C PHE A 110 -52.11 16.53 -26.66
N ARG A 111 -53.00 17.06 -27.50
CA ARG A 111 -54.27 17.74 -27.28
C ARG A 111 -55.41 16.72 -27.26
N GLY A 112 -56.44 16.93 -26.44
CA GLY A 112 -57.73 16.24 -26.54
C GLY A 112 -58.61 16.56 -25.33
N LYS A 113 -59.51 17.56 -25.38
CA LYS A 113 -60.91 17.44 -25.83
C LYS A 113 -61.67 16.28 -25.16
N VAL A 114 -62.37 16.59 -24.07
CA VAL A 114 -63.84 16.49 -23.92
C VAL A 114 -64.29 17.42 -22.80
#